data_AF-A0A4Y4D626-F1
#
_entry.id   AF-A0A4Y4D626-F1
#
_cell.length_a   1.000
_cell.length_b   1.000
_cell.length_c   1.000
_cell.angle_alpha   90.00
_cell.angle_beta   90.00
_cell.angle_gamma   90.00
#
_symmetry.space_group_name_H-M   'P 1'
#
loop_
_entity.id
_entity.type
_entity.pdbx_description
1 polymer ?
#
loop_
_entity_poly.entity_id
_entity_poly.type
_entity_poly.pdbx_seq_one_letter_code
_entity_poly.pdbx_strand_id
1 'polypeptide(L)'
;MTDHRLSPYGDTTAATRRRTAWAVAATGVVAAMCLAWSLRIPAGDPWFYPATFMLAGVYIAGSSVAVRMTGERLPWRVTPRGVRDAVLGGLALAVLFVAGGFMVRFVPALAGPVHELLDHARVGGLGMVALTTAVNGVAEETYYRGALWRVLPRGRRILVTTVAYTLVTSLAGIPLLALAAAALGALVGWLRERTRSLLPCVVAHLIWSLTMLFVLPSVV
;
A
#
# COMPACT_ATOMS: atom_id res chain seq x y z
N MET A 1 4.78 21.06 40.29
CA MET A 1 5.70 20.21 39.51
C MET A 1 4.86 19.49 38.47
N THR A 2 4.68 20.09 37.30
CA THR A 2 3.83 19.56 36.23
C THR A 2 4.60 18.51 35.45
N ASP A 3 4.14 17.26 35.51
CA ASP A 3 4.63 16.16 34.68
C ASP A 3 4.49 16.52 33.20
N HIS A 4 5.59 16.94 32.58
CA HIS A 4 5.71 16.94 31.13
C HIS A 4 5.70 15.47 30.69
N ARG A 5 4.51 14.97 30.35
CA ARG A 5 4.34 13.72 29.62
C ARG A 5 5.09 13.85 28.30
N LEU A 6 6.33 13.37 28.26
CA LEU A 6 7.12 13.20 27.06
C LEU A 6 6.27 12.38 26.08
N SER A 7 5.84 13.03 25.01
CA SER A 7 5.24 12.37 23.87
C SER A 7 6.23 11.28 23.41
N PRO A 8 5.80 10.05 23.11
CA PRO A 8 6.69 9.00 22.59
C PRO A 8 7.32 9.32 21.21
N TYR A 9 6.98 10.49 20.67
CA TYR A 9 7.59 11.15 19.52
C TYR A 9 8.37 12.32 20.10
N GLY A 10 9.70 12.32 19.94
CA GLY A 10 10.62 13.30 20.54
C GLY A 10 10.30 14.77 20.21
N ASP A 11 11.05 15.68 20.84
CA ASP A 11 10.91 17.16 20.87
C ASP A 11 10.81 17.85 19.49
N THR A 12 9.78 17.54 18.71
CA THR A 12 9.46 18.18 17.44
C THR A 12 8.45 19.27 17.70
N THR A 13 8.82 20.50 17.35
CA THR A 13 7.94 21.67 17.49
C THR A 13 6.63 21.47 16.72
N ALA A 14 5.55 22.14 17.16
CA ALA A 14 4.28 22.12 16.43
C ALA A 14 4.44 22.54 14.96
N ALA A 15 5.37 23.45 14.68
CA ALA A 15 5.72 23.87 13.33
C ALA A 15 6.31 22.72 12.50
N THR A 16 7.24 21.94 13.05
CA THR A 16 7.80 20.75 12.38
C THR A 16 6.69 19.75 12.06
N ARG A 17 5.81 19.43 13.03
CA ARG A 17 4.70 18.50 12.81
C ARG A 17 3.77 18.97 11.68
N ARG A 18 3.41 20.25 11.65
CA ARG A 18 2.58 20.84 10.58
C ARG A 18 3.27 20.73 9.21
N ARG A 19 4.56 21.06 9.12
CA ARG A 19 5.34 20.94 7.88
C ARG A 19 5.43 19.49 7.39
N THR A 20 5.68 18.54 8.30
CA THR A 20 5.70 17.11 7.96
C THR A 20 4.34 16.64 7.45
N ALA A 21 3.24 17.06 8.08
CA ALA A 21 1.89 16.72 7.62
C ALA A 21 1.62 17.24 6.20
N TRP A 22 2.02 18.48 5.90
CA TRP A 22 1.92 19.04 4.54
C TRP A 22 2.77 18.27 3.53
N ALA A 23 4.01 17.92 3.88
CA ALA A 23 4.87 17.13 3.00
C ALA A 23 4.24 15.76 2.67
N VAL A 24 3.72 15.07 3.69
CA VAL A 24 3.03 13.78 3.52
C VAL A 24 1.78 13.93 2.64
N ALA A 25 0.98 14.98 2.85
CA ALA A 25 -0.21 15.25 2.05
C ALA A 25 0.17 15.52 0.59
N ALA A 26 1.18 16.35 0.34
CA ALA A 26 1.70 16.64 -0.99
C ALA A 26 2.20 15.38 -1.69
N THR A 27 2.97 14.53 -1.00
CA THR A 27 3.38 13.22 -1.52
C THR A 27 2.19 12.36 -1.92
N GLY A 28 1.14 12.32 -1.10
CA GLY A 28 -0.07 11.55 -1.40
C GLY A 28 -0.78 12.03 -2.66
N VAL A 29 -0.87 13.35 -2.86
CA VAL A 29 -1.46 13.94 -4.06
C VAL A 29 -0.63 13.62 -5.30
N VAL A 30 0.69 13.80 -5.25
CA VAL A 30 1.58 13.47 -6.37
C VAL A 30 1.55 11.98 -6.69
N ALA A 31 1.53 11.12 -5.68
CA ALA A 31 1.40 9.67 -5.87
C ALA A 31 0.06 9.30 -6.50
N ALA A 32 -1.05 9.91 -6.06
CA ALA A 32 -2.35 9.69 -6.68
C ALA A 32 -2.39 10.10 -8.16
N MET A 33 -1.74 11.22 -8.52
CA MET A 33 -1.57 11.64 -9.91
C MET A 33 -0.72 10.65 -10.71
N CYS A 34 0.40 10.18 -10.15
CA CYS A 34 1.25 9.17 -10.78
C CYS A 34 0.52 7.85 -11.00
N LEU A 35 -0.28 7.41 -10.02
CA LEU A 35 -1.11 6.21 -10.14
C LEU A 35 -2.14 6.38 -11.24
N ALA A 36 -2.92 7.46 -11.21
CA ALA A 36 -3.94 7.75 -12.22
C ALA A 36 -3.35 7.86 -13.64
N TRP A 37 -2.13 8.38 -13.77
CA TRP A 37 -1.40 8.38 -15.04
C TRP A 37 -0.97 6.97 -15.45
N SER A 38 -0.35 6.21 -14.54
CA SER A 38 0.15 4.85 -14.83
C SER A 38 -0.95 3.89 -15.30
N LEU A 39 -2.17 4.04 -14.76
CA LEU A 39 -3.31 3.18 -15.10
C LEU A 39 -3.97 3.52 -16.43
N ARG A 40 -3.67 4.68 -17.01
CA ARG A 40 -4.12 5.05 -18.38
C ARG A 40 -3.17 4.55 -19.46
N ILE A 41 -2.03 3.98 -19.06
CA ILE A 41 -1.05 3.43 -19.99
C ILE A 41 -1.57 2.07 -20.49
N PRO A 42 -1.71 1.86 -21.81
CA PRO A 42 -2.18 0.59 -22.37
C PRO A 42 -1.29 -0.60 -21.96
N ALA A 43 -1.90 -1.78 -21.82
CA ALA A 43 -1.16 -3.01 -21.59
C ALA A 43 -0.16 -3.27 -22.74
N GLY A 44 1.08 -3.60 -22.40
CA GLY A 44 2.17 -3.80 -23.37
C GLY A 44 2.95 -2.53 -23.74
N ASP A 45 2.52 -1.34 -23.33
CA ASP A 45 3.29 -0.11 -23.53
C ASP A 45 4.52 -0.09 -22.60
N PRO A 46 5.74 0.11 -23.13
CA PRO A 46 6.98 0.19 -22.34
C PRO A 46 6.95 1.28 -21.25
N TRP A 47 6.15 2.33 -21.38
CA TRP A 47 6.02 3.40 -20.39
C TRP A 47 5.39 2.96 -19.07
N PHE A 48 4.72 1.81 -19.04
CA PHE A 48 4.10 1.28 -17.83
C PHE A 48 5.13 1.05 -16.70
N TYR A 49 6.30 0.48 -17.00
CA TYR A 49 7.29 0.18 -15.96
C TYR A 49 7.94 1.46 -15.39
N PRO A 50 8.43 2.42 -16.20
CA PRO A 50 8.92 3.69 -15.69
C PRO A 50 7.87 4.44 -14.86
N ALA A 51 6.60 4.46 -15.29
CA ALA A 51 5.53 5.13 -14.56
C ALA A 51 5.27 4.50 -13.18
N THR A 52 5.24 3.16 -13.11
CA THR A 52 5.05 2.43 -11.84
C THR A 52 6.26 2.51 -10.92
N PHE A 53 7.48 2.56 -11.44
CA PHE A 53 8.67 2.87 -10.64
C PHE A 53 8.71 4.32 -10.17
N MET A 54 8.23 5.27 -10.99
CA MET A 54 8.12 6.68 -10.59
C MET A 54 7.15 6.84 -9.42
N LEU A 55 5.99 6.16 -9.47
CA LEU A 55 5.04 6.09 -8.36
C LEU A 55 5.71 5.59 -7.06
N ALA A 56 6.41 4.46 -7.13
CA ALA A 56 7.15 3.92 -5.99
C ALA A 56 8.21 4.91 -5.48
N GLY A 57 8.93 5.56 -6.40
CA GLY A 57 9.91 6.60 -6.10
C GLY A 57 9.32 7.78 -5.35
N VAL A 58 8.14 8.27 -5.77
CA VAL A 58 7.42 9.35 -5.07
C VAL A 58 7.08 8.95 -3.64
N TYR A 59 6.54 7.75 -3.42
CA TYR A 59 6.23 7.26 -2.09
C TYR A 59 7.47 7.13 -1.20
N ILE A 60 8.56 6.54 -1.72
CA ILE A 60 9.81 6.33 -0.96
C ILE A 60 10.48 7.68 -0.64
N ALA A 61 10.62 8.56 -1.64
CA ALA A 61 11.27 9.85 -1.48
C ALA A 61 10.47 10.76 -0.53
N GLY A 62 9.16 10.88 -0.74
CA GLY A 62 8.29 11.68 0.12
C GLY A 62 8.26 11.17 1.56
N SER A 63 8.23 9.85 1.75
CA SER A 63 8.32 9.24 3.07
C SER A 63 9.67 9.51 3.74
N SER A 64 10.77 9.43 2.98
CA SER A 64 12.11 9.67 3.48
C SER A 64 12.29 11.12 3.92
N VAL A 65 11.76 12.09 3.16
CA VAL A 65 11.74 13.51 3.53
C VAL A 65 10.95 13.70 4.82
N ALA A 66 9.72 13.19 4.89
CA ALA A 66 8.86 13.32 6.06
C ALA A 66 9.51 12.75 7.34
N VAL A 67 10.15 11.58 7.22
CA VAL A 67 10.85 10.92 8.33
C VAL A 67 12.07 11.75 8.78
N ARG A 68 12.89 12.24 7.84
CA ARG A 68 14.05 13.09 8.14
C ARG A 68 13.68 14.39 8.85
N MET A 69 12.56 15.02 8.47
CA MET A 69 12.07 16.24 9.12
C MET A 69 11.76 16.06 10.60
N THR A 70 11.41 14.84 11.02
CA THR A 70 11.10 14.50 12.42
C THR A 70 12.29 13.93 13.19
N GLY A 71 13.42 13.64 12.52
CA GLY A 71 14.57 12.97 13.11
C GLY A 71 14.33 11.50 13.48
N GLU A 72 13.16 10.94 13.15
CA GLU A 72 12.82 9.56 13.47
C GLU A 72 13.35 8.56 12.44
N ARG A 73 13.21 7.26 12.75
CA ARG A 73 13.46 6.18 11.80
C ARG A 73 12.21 5.33 11.56
N LEU A 74 12.17 4.69 10.40
CA LEU A 74 11.18 3.66 10.11
C LEU A 74 11.45 2.39 10.96
N PRO A 75 10.47 1.86 11.70
CA PRO A 75 10.67 0.67 12.51
C PRO A 75 10.59 -0.59 11.64
N TRP A 76 11.74 -1.25 11.50
CA TRP A 76 11.90 -2.49 10.73
C TRP A 76 12.23 -3.65 11.67
N ARG A 77 11.38 -3.89 12.67
CA ARG A 77 11.60 -4.96 13.64
C ARG A 77 11.11 -6.29 13.07
N VAL A 78 12.01 -7.28 13.01
CA VAL A 78 11.69 -8.67 12.70
C VAL A 78 11.30 -9.36 14.01
N THR A 79 10.14 -9.99 14.05
CA THR A 79 9.73 -10.83 15.19
C THR A 79 9.05 -12.10 14.66
N PRO A 80 9.29 -13.28 15.25
CA PRO A 80 8.66 -14.52 14.79
C PRO A 80 7.14 -14.45 14.77
N ARG A 81 6.54 -13.87 15.81
CA ARG A 81 5.08 -13.65 15.89
C ARG A 81 4.58 -12.71 14.80
N GLY A 82 5.28 -11.60 14.57
CA GLY A 82 4.91 -10.63 13.54
C GLY A 82 5.02 -11.21 12.12
N VAL A 83 6.05 -12.00 11.83
CA VAL A 83 6.20 -12.69 10.54
C VAL A 83 5.11 -13.74 10.36
N ARG A 84 4.84 -14.56 11.38
CA ARG A 84 3.76 -15.54 11.34
C ARG A 84 2.41 -14.88 11.08
N ASP A 85 2.06 -13.84 11.84
CA ASP A 85 0.78 -13.15 11.70
C ASP A 85 0.66 -12.47 10.31
N ALA A 86 1.77 -11.97 9.75
CA ALA A 86 1.82 -11.43 8.39
C ALA A 86 1.62 -12.50 7.32
N VAL A 87 2.29 -13.65 7.43
CA VAL A 87 2.16 -14.76 6.49
C VAL A 87 0.73 -15.31 6.51
N LEU A 88 0.20 -15.59 7.71
CA LEU A 88 -1.17 -16.09 7.85
C LEU A 88 -2.20 -15.07 7.35
N GLY A 89 -2.04 -13.79 7.71
CA GLY A 89 -2.93 -12.72 7.26
C GLY A 89 -2.89 -12.53 5.75
N GLY A 90 -1.70 -12.47 5.16
CA GLY A 90 -1.51 -12.32 3.71
C GLY A 90 -2.08 -13.51 2.94
N LEU A 91 -1.83 -14.75 3.38
CA LEU A 91 -2.38 -15.95 2.77
C LEU A 91 -3.90 -16.03 2.91
N ALA A 92 -4.45 -15.73 4.09
CA ALA A 92 -5.90 -15.74 4.31
C ALA A 92 -6.60 -14.73 3.39
N LEU A 93 -6.04 -13.52 3.27
CA LEU A 93 -6.55 -12.51 2.36
C LEU A 93 -6.40 -12.95 0.90
N ALA A 94 -5.28 -13.59 0.54
CA ALA A 94 -5.07 -14.08 -0.83
C ALA A 94 -6.08 -15.17 -1.19
N VAL A 95 -6.32 -16.13 -0.31
CA VAL A 95 -7.33 -17.19 -0.48
C VAL A 95 -8.72 -16.57 -0.65
N LEU A 96 -9.07 -15.59 0.19
CA LEU A 96 -10.35 -14.89 0.10
C LEU A 96 -10.53 -14.22 -1.28
N PHE A 97 -9.51 -13.53 -1.78
CA PHE A 97 -9.58 -12.82 -3.06
C PHE A 97 -9.49 -13.75 -4.27
N VAL A 98 -8.73 -14.84 -4.21
CA VAL A 98 -8.74 -15.90 -5.23
C VAL A 98 -10.12 -16.54 -5.32
N ALA A 99 -10.72 -16.90 -4.19
CA ALA A 99 -12.08 -17.44 -4.15
C ALA A 99 -13.12 -16.43 -4.66
N GLY A 100 -13.00 -15.16 -4.27
CA GLY A 100 -13.83 -14.07 -4.75
C GLY A 100 -13.70 -13.87 -6.27
N GLY A 101 -12.48 -13.85 -6.81
CA GLY A 101 -12.23 -13.78 -8.25
C GLY A 101 -12.87 -14.94 -9.00
N PHE A 102 -12.68 -16.16 -8.52
CA PHE A 102 -13.33 -17.34 -9.09
C PHE A 102 -14.88 -17.23 -9.07
N MET A 103 -15.48 -16.52 -8.11
CA MET A 103 -16.92 -16.23 -8.13
C MET A 103 -17.29 -15.13 -9.14
N VAL A 104 -16.42 -14.13 -9.34
CA VAL A 104 -16.64 -13.01 -10.27
C VAL A 104 -16.81 -13.48 -11.72
N ARG A 105 -16.23 -14.61 -12.11
CA ARG A 105 -16.44 -15.20 -13.46
C ARG A 105 -17.91 -15.50 -13.78
N PHE A 106 -18.75 -15.65 -12.74
CA PHE A 106 -20.19 -15.89 -12.89
C PHE A 106 -21.04 -14.61 -12.92
N VAL A 107 -20.42 -13.44 -12.77
CA VAL A 107 -21.09 -12.13 -12.77
C VAL A 107 -20.50 -11.27 -13.89
N PRO A 108 -21.10 -11.28 -15.11
CA PRO A 108 -20.53 -10.63 -16.29
C PRO A 108 -20.20 -9.14 -16.12
N ALA A 109 -20.99 -8.42 -15.33
CA ALA A 109 -20.78 -7.00 -15.03
C ALA A 109 -19.48 -6.71 -14.24
N LEU A 110 -18.91 -7.71 -13.57
CA LEU A 110 -17.68 -7.58 -12.78
C LEU A 110 -16.46 -8.21 -13.48
N ALA A 111 -16.67 -9.12 -14.43
CA ALA A 111 -15.60 -9.87 -15.08
C ALA A 111 -14.77 -9.02 -16.06
N GLY A 112 -15.40 -8.08 -16.78
CA GLY A 112 -14.73 -7.24 -17.80
C GLY A 112 -13.56 -6.41 -17.26
N PRO A 113 -13.78 -5.53 -16.26
CA PRO A 113 -12.71 -4.70 -15.70
C PRO A 113 -11.56 -5.48 -15.06
N VAL A 114 -11.83 -6.70 -14.58
CA VAL A 114 -10.79 -7.59 -14.04
C VAL A 114 -9.91 -8.14 -15.15
N HIS A 115 -10.49 -8.52 -16.28
CA HIS A 115 -9.72 -8.99 -17.43
C HIS A 115 -8.80 -7.90 -17.98
N GLU A 116 -9.30 -6.67 -18.16
CA GLU A 116 -8.48 -5.54 -18.62
C GLU A 116 -7.29 -5.23 -17.71
N LEU A 117 -7.46 -5.35 -16.38
CA LEU A 117 -6.37 -5.17 -15.42
C LEU A 117 -5.33 -6.29 -15.51
N LEU A 118 -5.78 -7.53 -15.70
CA LEU A 118 -4.90 -8.69 -15.79
C LEU A 118 -4.16 -8.77 -17.13
N ASP A 119 -4.65 -8.09 -18.16
CA ASP A 119 -3.96 -8.02 -19.45
C ASP A 119 -2.59 -7.33 -19.34
N HIS A 120 -2.40 -6.36 -18.44
CA HIS A 120 -1.07 -5.81 -18.15
C HIS A 120 -0.08 -6.89 -17.67
N ALA A 121 -0.56 -7.88 -16.90
CA ALA A 121 0.25 -9.01 -16.44
C ALA A 121 0.45 -10.09 -17.52
N ARG A 122 -0.43 -10.17 -18.53
CA ARG A 122 -0.36 -11.15 -19.63
C ARG A 122 0.52 -10.68 -20.80
N VAL A 123 0.49 -9.38 -21.11
CA VAL A 123 1.22 -8.80 -22.26
C VAL A 123 2.62 -8.31 -21.86
N GLY A 124 2.82 -7.94 -20.59
CA GLY A 124 4.11 -7.53 -20.05
C GLY A 124 5.05 -8.70 -19.73
N GLY A 125 6.35 -8.40 -19.57
CA GLY A 125 7.29 -9.38 -19.05
C GLY A 125 6.97 -9.70 -17.59
N LEU A 126 6.47 -10.90 -17.31
CA LEU A 126 5.98 -11.32 -15.99
C LEU A 126 6.97 -11.01 -14.85
N GLY A 127 8.27 -11.18 -15.08
CA GLY A 127 9.31 -10.85 -14.11
C GLY A 127 9.39 -9.35 -13.79
N MET A 128 9.23 -8.48 -14.79
CA MET A 128 9.24 -7.02 -14.59
C MET A 128 7.96 -6.56 -13.88
N VAL A 129 6.80 -7.12 -14.24
CA VAL A 129 5.54 -6.85 -13.54
C VAL A 129 5.59 -7.32 -12.08
N ALA A 130 6.19 -8.48 -11.81
CA ALA A 130 6.40 -8.96 -10.44
C ALA A 130 7.34 -8.03 -9.65
N LEU A 131 8.41 -7.55 -10.29
CA LEU A 131 9.34 -6.60 -9.67
C LEU A 131 8.66 -5.27 -9.35
N THR A 132 7.91 -4.67 -10.29
CA THR A 132 7.20 -3.41 -10.04
C THR A 132 6.12 -3.59 -8.99
N THR A 133 5.41 -4.72 -8.98
CA THR A 133 4.42 -5.09 -7.94
C THR A 133 5.07 -5.16 -6.57
N ALA A 134 6.23 -5.83 -6.46
CA ALA A 134 6.94 -5.95 -5.19
C ALA A 134 7.44 -4.59 -4.69
N VAL A 135 8.06 -3.80 -5.58
CA VAL A 135 8.60 -2.48 -5.24
C VAL A 135 7.48 -1.52 -4.84
N ASN A 136 6.34 -1.52 -5.53
CA ASN A 136 5.17 -0.71 -5.15
C ASN A 136 4.60 -1.15 -3.80
N GLY A 137 4.45 -2.45 -3.53
CA GLY A 137 3.99 -2.92 -2.23
C GLY A 137 4.88 -2.44 -1.07
N VAL A 138 6.20 -2.46 -1.24
CA VAL A 138 7.14 -1.89 -0.25
C VAL A 138 6.97 -0.37 -0.12
N ALA A 139 6.86 0.34 -1.25
CA ALA A 139 6.76 1.80 -1.28
C ALA A 139 5.46 2.29 -0.64
N GLU A 140 4.33 1.65 -0.94
CA GLU A 140 3.03 1.95 -0.37
C GLU A 140 3.04 1.76 1.16
N GLU A 141 3.57 0.66 1.67
CA GLU A 141 3.66 0.46 3.13
C GLU A 141 4.58 1.47 3.81
N THR A 142 5.66 1.87 3.13
CA THR A 142 6.57 2.91 3.59
C THR A 142 5.86 4.26 3.71
N TYR A 143 4.95 4.57 2.80
CA TYR A 143 4.14 5.78 2.85
C TYR A 143 2.95 5.68 3.82
N TYR A 144 2.01 4.77 3.58
CA TYR A 144 0.77 4.68 4.34
C TYR A 144 1.03 4.28 5.79
N ARG A 145 1.80 3.20 6.04
CA ARG A 145 2.04 2.66 7.39
C ARG A 145 3.30 3.25 8.02
N GLY A 146 4.13 3.93 7.22
CA GLY A 146 5.28 4.70 7.66
C GLY A 146 4.96 6.18 7.83
N ALA A 147 5.13 6.98 6.79
CA ALA A 147 5.08 8.44 6.87
C ALA A 147 3.71 8.98 7.30
N LEU A 148 2.64 8.58 6.62
CA LEU A 148 1.27 9.01 6.91
C LEU A 148 0.81 8.54 8.30
N TRP A 149 1.09 7.30 8.66
CA TRP A 149 0.77 6.74 9.98
C TRP A 149 1.28 7.59 11.16
N ARG A 150 2.45 8.23 11.02
CA ARG A 150 3.09 9.00 12.10
C ARG A 150 2.45 10.34 12.34
N VAL A 151 2.03 11.02 11.27
CA VAL A 151 1.40 12.35 11.39
C VAL A 151 -0.04 12.25 11.90
N LEU A 152 -0.61 11.04 11.93
CA LEU A 152 -1.97 10.77 12.39
C LEU A 152 -2.07 10.46 13.89
N PRO A 153 -3.19 10.85 14.54
CA PRO A 153 -3.46 10.53 15.93
C PRO A 153 -3.74 9.03 16.10
N ARG A 154 -3.26 8.44 17.21
CA ARG A 154 -3.26 6.97 17.45
C ARG A 154 -4.59 6.26 17.14
N GLY A 155 -5.72 6.81 17.60
CA GLY A 155 -7.04 6.18 17.41
C GLY A 155 -7.60 6.23 15.99
N ARG A 156 -7.00 6.97 15.06
CA ARG A 156 -7.51 7.14 13.69
C ARG A 156 -6.61 6.55 12.61
N ARG A 157 -5.46 5.97 12.97
CA ARG A 157 -4.42 5.59 12.01
C ARG A 157 -4.88 4.52 11.04
N ILE A 158 -5.47 3.43 11.54
CA ILE A 158 -5.99 2.34 10.71
C ILE A 158 -7.05 2.87 9.75
N LEU A 159 -8.05 3.57 10.28
CA LEU A 159 -9.16 4.11 9.48
C LEU A 159 -8.64 5.06 8.38
N VAL A 160 -7.90 6.10 8.75
CA VAL A 160 -7.48 7.14 7.79
C VAL A 160 -6.53 6.59 6.74
N THR A 161 -5.57 5.73 7.11
CA THR A 161 -4.66 5.14 6.11
C THR A 161 -5.36 4.14 5.19
N THR A 162 -6.35 3.40 5.70
CA THR A 162 -7.16 2.49 4.88
C THR A 162 -8.06 3.26 3.92
N VAL A 163 -8.75 4.30 4.39
CA VAL A 163 -9.59 5.16 3.55
C VAL A 163 -8.75 5.88 2.50
N ALA A 164 -7.62 6.49 2.89
CA ALA A 164 -6.74 7.17 1.94
C ALA A 164 -6.20 6.21 0.88
N TYR A 165 -5.80 5.00 1.27
CA TYR A 165 -5.36 3.98 0.32
C TYR A 165 -6.50 3.57 -0.63
N THR A 166 -7.67 3.25 -0.08
CA THR A 166 -8.86 2.88 -0.86
C THR A 166 -9.24 3.96 -1.86
N LEU A 167 -9.27 5.24 -1.46
CA LEU A 167 -9.62 6.36 -2.33
C LEU A 167 -8.62 6.52 -3.48
N VAL A 168 -7.33 6.44 -3.18
CA VAL A 168 -6.27 6.54 -4.20
C VAL A 168 -6.37 5.35 -5.17
N THR A 169 -6.50 4.14 -4.66
CA THR A 169 -6.65 2.94 -5.50
C THR A 169 -7.94 2.94 -6.31
N SER A 170 -9.01 3.56 -5.80
CA SER A 170 -10.29 3.70 -6.53
C SER A 170 -10.17 4.55 -7.78
N LEU A 171 -9.12 5.36 -7.92
CA LEU A 171 -8.83 6.10 -9.16
C LEU A 171 -8.57 5.17 -10.35
N ALA A 172 -8.32 3.88 -10.11
CA ALA A 172 -8.29 2.86 -11.14
C ALA A 172 -9.64 2.63 -11.83
N GLY A 173 -10.75 3.07 -11.23
CA GLY A 173 -12.09 2.83 -11.76
C GLY A 173 -12.57 1.37 -11.61
N ILE A 174 -11.84 0.54 -10.87
CA ILE A 174 -12.15 -0.88 -10.67
C ILE A 174 -12.68 -1.08 -9.24
N PRO A 175 -13.99 -1.31 -9.06
CA PRO A 175 -14.60 -1.47 -7.73
C PRO A 175 -13.97 -2.59 -6.89
N LEU A 176 -13.60 -3.71 -7.53
CA LEU A 176 -12.94 -4.83 -6.86
C LEU A 176 -11.54 -4.47 -6.34
N LEU A 177 -10.83 -3.57 -7.04
CA LEU A 177 -9.52 -3.10 -6.59
C LEU A 177 -9.65 -2.13 -5.40
N ALA A 178 -10.72 -1.33 -5.36
CA ALA A 178 -11.06 -0.53 -4.19
C ALA A 178 -11.38 -1.42 -2.97
N LEU A 179 -12.16 -2.48 -3.16
CA LEU A 179 -12.43 -3.47 -2.11
C LEU A 179 -11.14 -4.15 -1.63
N ALA A 180 -10.25 -4.52 -2.56
CA ALA A 180 -8.93 -5.06 -2.26
C ALA A 180 -8.10 -4.10 -1.40
N ALA A 181 -8.01 -2.83 -1.79
CA ALA A 181 -7.30 -1.80 -1.05
C ALA A 181 -7.88 -1.59 0.36
N ALA A 182 -9.21 -1.63 0.51
CA ALA A 182 -9.85 -1.54 1.81
C ALA A 182 -9.51 -2.72 2.72
N ALA A 183 -9.61 -3.95 2.21
CA ALA A 183 -9.35 -5.17 2.98
C ALA A 183 -7.86 -5.30 3.34
N LEU A 184 -6.97 -5.13 2.35
CA LEU A 184 -5.52 -5.15 2.57
C LEU A 184 -5.09 -4.02 3.51
N GLY A 185 -5.64 -2.82 3.30
CA GLY A 185 -5.35 -1.66 4.12
C GLY A 185 -5.74 -1.85 5.59
N ALA A 186 -6.89 -2.45 5.85
CA ALA A 186 -7.31 -2.80 7.20
C ALA A 186 -6.39 -3.84 7.84
N LEU A 187 -6.05 -4.91 7.11
CA LEU A 187 -5.15 -5.97 7.57
C LEU A 187 -3.76 -5.42 7.94
N VAL A 188 -3.11 -4.72 7.02
CA VAL A 188 -1.75 -4.20 7.24
C VAL A 188 -1.75 -3.05 8.26
N GLY A 189 -2.84 -2.28 8.36
CA GLY A 189 -3.05 -1.34 9.46
C GLY A 189 -3.14 -2.03 10.83
N TRP A 190 -3.85 -3.14 10.92
CA TRP A 190 -3.92 -3.94 12.15
C TRP A 190 -2.57 -4.56 12.51
N LEU A 191 -1.86 -5.15 11.54
CA LEU A 191 -0.50 -5.67 11.73
C LEU A 191 0.45 -4.56 12.22
N ARG A 192 0.33 -3.36 11.65
CA ARG A 192 1.13 -2.19 12.03
C ARG A 192 0.92 -1.80 13.49
N GLU A 193 -0.33 -1.74 13.95
CA GLU A 193 -0.65 -1.37 15.33
C GLU A 193 -0.21 -2.46 16.31
N ARG A 194 -0.44 -3.74 15.98
CA ARG A 194 -0.07 -4.89 16.82
C ARG A 194 1.44 -5.07 16.96
N THR A 195 2.19 -4.93 15.87
CA THR A 195 3.63 -5.26 15.83
C THR A 195 4.53 -4.04 15.99
N ARG A 196 3.99 -2.83 15.79
CA ARG A 196 4.74 -1.57 15.75
C ARG A 196 5.89 -1.59 14.72
N SER A 197 5.86 -2.51 13.77
CA SER A 197 6.86 -2.73 12.71
C SER A 197 6.25 -2.55 11.32
N LEU A 198 7.05 -2.18 10.31
CA LEU A 198 6.63 -2.16 8.90
C LEU A 198 6.83 -3.50 8.22
N LEU A 199 7.78 -4.31 8.69
CA LEU A 199 8.11 -5.57 8.04
C LEU A 199 6.90 -6.52 7.91
N PRO A 200 6.08 -6.75 8.96
CA PRO A 200 4.87 -7.57 8.83
C PRO A 200 3.87 -7.02 7.80
N CYS A 201 3.79 -5.70 7.67
CA CYS A 201 2.90 -5.05 6.70
C CYS A 201 3.37 -5.34 5.27
N VAL A 202 4.67 -5.12 5.01
CA VAL A 202 5.31 -5.42 3.71
C VAL A 202 5.18 -6.90 3.36
N VAL A 203 5.46 -7.80 4.31
CA VAL A 203 5.37 -9.25 4.05
C VAL A 203 3.95 -9.66 3.69
N ALA A 204 2.94 -9.23 4.46
CA ALA A 204 1.54 -9.55 4.17
C ALA A 204 1.10 -8.96 2.82
N HIS A 205 1.50 -7.72 2.53
CA HIS A 205 1.23 -7.06 1.26
C HIS A 205 1.83 -7.83 0.09
N LEU A 206 3.14 -8.16 0.14
CA LEU A 206 3.83 -8.90 -0.92
C LEU A 206 3.25 -10.28 -1.14
N ILE A 207 2.92 -11.01 -0.07
CA ILE A 207 2.28 -12.33 -0.19
C ILE A 207 0.95 -12.18 -0.94
N TRP A 208 0.13 -11.21 -0.55
CA TRP A 208 -1.16 -10.99 -1.20
C TRP A 208 -0.99 -10.56 -2.66
N SER A 209 -0.21 -9.52 -2.95
CA SER A 209 -0.10 -8.92 -4.28
C SER A 209 0.57 -9.86 -5.28
N LEU A 210 1.63 -10.58 -4.89
CA LEU A 210 2.26 -11.58 -5.75
C LEU A 210 1.37 -12.78 -5.96
N THR A 211 0.60 -13.22 -4.95
CA THR A 211 -0.39 -14.29 -5.16
C THR A 211 -1.47 -13.85 -6.14
N MET A 212 -1.97 -12.61 -6.05
CA MET A 212 -2.92 -12.09 -7.04
C MET A 212 -2.29 -12.07 -8.44
N LEU A 213 -1.04 -11.61 -8.58
CA LEU A 213 -0.35 -11.57 -9.86
C LEU A 213 -0.19 -12.96 -10.51
N PHE A 214 0.23 -13.96 -9.74
CA PHE A 214 0.57 -15.28 -10.29
C PHE A 214 -0.60 -16.27 -10.32
N VAL A 215 -1.57 -16.16 -9.41
CA VAL A 215 -2.65 -17.15 -9.24
C VAL A 215 -3.98 -16.64 -9.75
N LEU A 216 -4.31 -15.36 -9.58
CA LEU A 216 -5.61 -14.85 -9.99
C LEU A 216 -5.88 -15.07 -11.50
N PRO A 217 -4.95 -14.79 -12.43
CA PRO A 217 -5.19 -14.97 -13.87
C PRO A 217 -5.59 -16.39 -14.32
N SER A 218 -5.31 -17.43 -13.51
CA SER A 218 -5.62 -18.82 -13.85
C SER A 218 -6.96 -19.29 -13.29
N VAL A 219 -7.62 -18.48 -12.45
CA VAL A 219 -8.89 -18.84 -11.79
C VAL A 219 -10.07 -17.96 -12.17
N VAL A 220 -9.82 -16.75 -12.69
CA VAL A 220 -10.86 -15.85 -13.25
C VAL A 220 -11.11 -16.08 -14.72
#